data_AF-A0A497PBD9-F1
#
_entry.id   AF-A0A497PBD9-F1
#
_cell.length_a   1.000
_cell.length_b   1.000
_cell.length_c   1.000
_cell.angle_alpha   90.00
_cell.angle_beta   90.00
_cell.angle_gamma   90.00
#
_symmetry.space_group_name_H-M   'P 1'
#
loop_
_entity.id
_entity.type
_entity.pdbx_description
1 polymer ?
#
loop_
_entity_poly.entity_id
_entity_poly.type
_entity_poly.pdbx_seq_one_letter_code
_entity_poly.pdbx_strand_id
1 'polypeptide(L)'
;MRKKVLGLLVLVFFPLLLAACGGESSSGGSSSSSTTGTVSALKVAEKVSVVDAKESTSSGIVSKIKPLKIGITKLSPSDLPSNSDYFKDETFVYVEERSIDAFNIVNEILCALAQTKYDEMLNKGTYKAQIDINQCSTNNDDVSNAGQQSLNQTSGSTMPDYEMWIVNSSRADNNSPQIVKAWIHEESDGAEPEKMIFVKMTITEGVSATNPYGIFTLNFKAHPVVNGEVDTSTELFKGYLKSEKDESNGKILLKFICNGNFDTPEGTIEFDKRVTLDRAIDGSSGAGTIYSKDTFPGPNGSQTEEIQFN
;
A
#
# COMPACT_ATOMS: atom_id res chain seq x y z
N MET A 1 -52.17 -16.92 -43.93
CA MET A 1 -51.77 -17.82 -45.06
C MET A 1 -50.30 -17.54 -45.32
N ARG A 2 -49.31 -18.45 -45.22
CA ARG A 2 -49.17 -19.83 -45.70
C ARG A 2 -48.39 -20.71 -44.68
N LYS A 3 -48.67 -22.02 -44.68
CA LYS A 3 -48.06 -23.09 -43.84
C LYS A 3 -46.86 -23.77 -44.53
N LYS A 4 -45.93 -24.37 -43.75
CA LYS A 4 -45.49 -25.81 -43.75
C LYS A 4 -44.27 -26.03 -42.79
N VAL A 5 -44.39 -26.79 -41.68
CA VAL A 5 -44.00 -28.22 -41.40
C VAL A 5 -42.47 -28.40 -41.21
N LEU A 6 -41.91 -28.58 -39.99
CA LEU A 6 -41.78 -29.74 -39.05
C LEU A 6 -40.58 -30.68 -39.34
N GLY A 7 -39.68 -30.84 -38.35
CA GLY A 7 -38.66 -31.90 -38.25
C GLY A 7 -38.04 -31.95 -36.84
N LEU A 8 -38.05 -33.12 -36.20
CA LEU A 8 -37.76 -33.41 -34.78
C LEU A 8 -36.75 -34.57 -34.67
N LEU A 9 -35.75 -34.48 -33.77
CA LEU A 9 -34.89 -35.62 -33.31
C LEU A 9 -34.12 -35.18 -32.02
N VAL A 10 -34.59 -35.45 -30.80
CA VAL A 10 -34.45 -36.64 -29.91
C VAL A 10 -33.02 -36.94 -29.42
N LEU A 11 -32.91 -36.94 -28.09
CA LEU A 11 -31.75 -37.08 -27.19
C LEU A 11 -31.82 -38.48 -26.54
N VAL A 12 -30.72 -39.26 -26.52
CA VAL A 12 -30.67 -40.58 -25.84
C VAL A 12 -29.35 -40.74 -25.06
N PHE A 13 -29.53 -41.08 -23.78
CA PHE A 13 -28.57 -41.49 -22.75
C PHE A 13 -28.64 -43.03 -22.62
N PHE A 14 -27.53 -43.76 -22.41
CA PHE A 14 -27.44 -44.97 -21.53
C PHE A 14 -25.97 -45.52 -21.40
N PRO A 15 -25.62 -46.24 -20.31
CA PRO A 15 -24.28 -46.36 -19.68
C PRO A 15 -23.66 -47.78 -19.76
N LEU A 16 -22.47 -48.02 -19.14
CA LEU A 16 -22.01 -49.30 -18.52
C LEU A 16 -20.58 -49.08 -17.92
N LEU A 17 -20.36 -49.05 -16.60
CA LEU A 17 -20.06 -50.11 -15.60
C LEU A 17 -18.59 -50.59 -15.49
N LEU A 18 -18.13 -50.64 -14.24
CA LEU A 18 -16.82 -51.04 -13.73
C LEU A 18 -16.53 -52.55 -13.89
N ALA A 19 -15.24 -52.88 -14.07
CA ALA A 19 -14.66 -54.15 -13.65
C ALA A 19 -13.24 -53.92 -13.09
N ALA A 20 -12.94 -54.62 -12.00
CA ALA A 20 -11.69 -54.58 -11.24
C ALA A 20 -10.81 -55.81 -11.52
N CYS A 21 -9.54 -55.71 -11.07
CA CYS A 21 -8.60 -56.76 -10.67
C CYS A 21 -7.40 -57.08 -11.60
N GLY A 22 -6.20 -56.81 -11.07
CA GLY A 22 -5.07 -57.76 -11.03
C GLY A 22 -4.09 -57.80 -12.21
N GLY A 23 -2.86 -57.29 -12.03
CA GLY A 23 -1.75 -57.56 -12.94
C GLY A 23 -0.52 -56.69 -12.70
N GLU A 24 0.45 -57.24 -11.96
CA GLU A 24 1.76 -56.70 -11.64
C GLU A 24 2.65 -56.57 -12.89
N SER A 25 3.21 -55.37 -13.16
CA SER A 25 4.41 -55.24 -13.99
C SER A 25 5.19 -53.98 -13.61
N SER A 26 6.35 -54.20 -13.01
CA SER A 26 7.37 -53.24 -12.63
C SER A 26 7.95 -52.47 -13.82
N SER A 27 7.94 -51.14 -13.73
CA SER A 27 8.91 -50.28 -14.42
C SER A 27 9.10 -49.01 -13.59
N GLY A 28 10.28 -48.90 -12.98
CA GLY A 28 10.66 -47.82 -12.09
C GLY A 28 10.72 -46.46 -12.81
N GLY A 29 9.98 -45.51 -12.27
CA GLY A 29 10.13 -44.09 -12.54
C GLY A 29 10.43 -43.38 -11.22
N SER A 30 11.72 -43.20 -10.92
CA SER A 30 12.16 -42.26 -9.90
C SER A 30 12.35 -40.90 -10.55
N SER A 31 11.46 -39.94 -10.26
CA SER A 31 11.85 -38.52 -10.20
C SER A 31 10.74 -37.66 -9.61
N SER A 32 11.07 -37.15 -8.41
CA SER A 32 10.62 -35.91 -7.80
C SER A 32 9.12 -35.67 -7.69
N SER A 33 8.58 -36.07 -6.54
CA SER A 33 7.66 -35.20 -5.81
C SER A 33 8.38 -33.88 -5.56
N SER A 34 8.28 -32.91 -6.47
CA SER A 34 8.47 -31.52 -6.08
C SER A 34 7.32 -31.20 -5.13
N THR A 35 7.60 -31.25 -3.84
CA THR A 35 6.94 -30.33 -2.92
C THR A 35 7.28 -28.94 -3.42
N THR A 36 6.52 -28.42 -4.38
CA THR A 36 6.45 -26.99 -4.64
C THR A 36 5.84 -26.41 -3.38
N GLY A 37 6.70 -26.10 -2.41
CA GLY A 37 6.31 -25.31 -1.26
C GLY A 37 5.65 -24.07 -1.80
N THR A 38 4.44 -23.77 -1.33
CA THR A 38 3.76 -22.52 -1.65
C THR A 38 4.69 -21.38 -1.24
N VAL A 39 5.09 -20.55 -2.20
CA VAL A 39 5.90 -19.36 -1.92
C VAL A 39 4.99 -18.34 -1.25
N SER A 40 5.31 -17.97 -0.01
CA SER A 40 4.52 -17.02 0.78
C SER A 40 4.93 -15.58 0.44
N ALA A 41 3.97 -14.65 0.49
CA ALA A 41 4.25 -13.23 0.34
C ALA A 41 4.84 -12.61 1.61
N LEU A 42 5.62 -11.55 1.43
CA LEU A 42 6.14 -10.68 2.47
C LEU A 42 5.36 -9.37 2.42
N LYS A 43 4.67 -9.02 3.51
CA LYS A 43 3.97 -7.74 3.66
C LYS A 43 4.86 -6.72 4.36
N VAL A 44 4.80 -5.45 3.97
CA VAL A 44 5.40 -4.32 4.71
C VAL A 44 4.29 -3.59 5.46
N ALA A 45 4.65 -2.71 6.40
CA ALA A 45 3.65 -1.89 7.08
C ALA A 45 2.97 -0.92 6.12
N GLU A 46 1.69 -0.67 6.35
CA GLU A 46 0.87 0.25 5.54
C GLU A 46 0.97 1.71 6.02
N LYS A 47 1.43 1.92 7.27
CA LYS A 47 1.69 3.24 7.88
C LYS A 47 2.86 3.15 8.86
N VAL A 48 3.50 4.29 9.12
CA VAL A 48 4.56 4.48 10.10
C VAL A 48 4.01 5.35 11.21
N SER A 49 4.16 4.89 12.45
CA SER A 49 3.83 5.67 13.64
C SER A 49 5.08 5.88 14.49
N VAL A 50 5.25 7.08 15.04
CA VAL A 50 6.36 7.37 15.97
C VAL A 50 6.03 6.82 17.36
N VAL A 51 4.75 6.78 17.73
CA VAL A 51 4.27 6.31 19.04
C VAL A 51 3.29 5.16 18.88
N ASP A 52 3.40 4.13 19.72
CA ASP A 52 2.32 3.14 19.81
C ASP A 52 1.26 3.65 20.77
N ALA A 53 -0.01 3.49 20.40
CA ALA A 53 -1.08 3.58 21.37
C ALA A 53 -0.83 2.48 22.40
N LYS A 54 -0.56 2.85 23.66
CA LYS A 54 -0.45 1.88 24.75
C LYS A 54 -1.73 1.05 24.76
N GLU A 55 -1.62 -0.24 24.44
CA GLU A 55 -2.72 -1.19 24.58
C GLU A 55 -3.15 -1.22 26.04
N SER A 56 -4.11 -0.36 26.36
CA SER A 56 -4.92 -0.54 27.56
C SER A 56 -5.77 -1.75 27.23
N THR A 57 -5.30 -2.93 27.62
CA THR A 57 -6.06 -4.20 27.67
C THR A 57 -7.56 -3.92 27.53
N SER A 58 -8.11 -4.35 26.39
CA SER A 58 -9.45 -4.04 25.87
C SER A 58 -10.62 -4.39 26.81
N SER A 59 -10.35 -4.94 27.99
CA SER A 59 -11.28 -5.07 29.11
C SER A 59 -11.88 -3.73 29.59
N GLY A 60 -11.24 -2.59 29.30
CA GLY A 60 -11.73 -1.26 29.73
C GLY A 60 -12.79 -0.61 28.83
N ILE A 61 -12.80 -0.92 27.53
CA ILE A 61 -13.63 -0.23 26.53
C ILE A 61 -15.02 -0.88 26.40
N VAL A 62 -15.11 -2.20 26.58
CA VAL A 62 -16.39 -2.94 26.56
C VAL A 62 -17.41 -2.39 27.57
N SER A 63 -16.94 -1.77 28.65
CA SER A 63 -17.80 -1.22 29.72
C SER A 63 -18.41 0.16 29.39
N LYS A 64 -18.00 0.84 28.31
CA LYS A 64 -18.41 2.23 28.00
C LYS A 64 -19.19 2.43 26.71
N ILE A 65 -19.33 1.40 25.87
CA ILE A 65 -20.08 1.51 24.61
C ILE A 65 -21.58 1.33 24.90
N LYS A 66 -22.35 2.42 24.82
CA LYS A 66 -23.81 2.35 24.99
C LYS A 66 -24.40 1.55 23.82
N PRO A 67 -25.18 0.48 24.06
CA PRO A 67 -25.77 -0.31 22.99
C PRO A 67 -26.71 0.56 22.14
N LEU A 68 -26.59 0.46 20.80
CA LEU A 68 -27.56 1.07 19.89
C LEU A 68 -28.91 0.38 20.09
N LYS A 69 -29.94 1.17 20.42
CA LYS A 69 -31.32 0.67 20.49
C LYS A 69 -31.93 0.69 19.08
N ILE A 70 -32.07 -0.49 18.48
CA ILE A 70 -32.89 -0.68 17.28
C ILE A 70 -34.16 -1.41 17.75
N GLY A 71 -35.20 -0.63 18.07
CA GLY A 71 -36.47 -1.17 18.57
C GLY A 71 -36.37 -1.88 19.93
N ILE A 72 -37.04 -3.03 20.08
CA ILE A 72 -37.09 -3.85 21.32
C ILE A 72 -35.85 -4.73 21.55
N THR A 73 -34.96 -4.83 20.56
CA THR A 73 -33.74 -5.63 20.62
C THR A 73 -32.53 -4.75 20.93
N LYS A 74 -31.80 -5.08 21.99
CA LYS A 74 -30.48 -4.51 22.28
C LYS A 74 -29.45 -5.41 21.60
N LEU A 75 -28.65 -4.87 20.70
CA LEU A 75 -27.48 -5.56 20.16
C LEU A 75 -26.27 -5.03 20.92
N SER A 76 -25.69 -5.87 21.77
CA SER A 76 -24.39 -5.61 22.39
C SER A 76 -23.29 -6.25 21.54
N PRO A 77 -22.09 -5.66 21.42
CA PRO A 77 -20.94 -6.35 20.83
C PRO A 77 -20.64 -7.70 21.49
N SER A 78 -21.02 -7.87 22.77
CA SER A 78 -20.92 -9.15 23.48
C SER A 78 -21.87 -10.24 23.00
N ASP A 79 -22.89 -9.89 22.21
CA ASP A 79 -23.88 -10.83 21.65
C ASP A 79 -23.45 -11.36 20.28
N LEU A 80 -22.34 -10.85 19.72
CA LEU A 80 -21.78 -11.31 18.46
C LEU A 80 -21.01 -12.62 18.68
N PRO A 81 -21.06 -13.56 17.71
CA PRO A 81 -20.23 -14.76 17.75
C PRO A 81 -18.75 -14.38 17.85
N SER A 82 -17.98 -15.12 18.66
CA SER A 82 -16.54 -14.88 18.87
C SER A 82 -15.69 -15.02 17.60
N ASN A 83 -16.23 -15.62 16.53
CA ASN A 83 -15.59 -15.74 15.22
C ASN A 83 -16.09 -14.71 14.20
N SER A 84 -16.94 -13.78 14.61
CA SER A 84 -17.49 -12.76 13.73
C SER A 84 -16.41 -11.82 13.24
N ASP A 85 -16.62 -11.23 12.07
CA ASP A 85 -15.68 -10.30 11.46
C ASP A 85 -15.40 -9.11 12.40
N TYR A 86 -16.36 -8.71 13.24
CA TYR A 86 -16.18 -7.67 14.26
C TYR A 86 -15.04 -7.97 15.27
N PHE A 87 -14.81 -9.23 15.62
CA PHE A 87 -13.70 -9.62 16.52
C PHE A 87 -12.41 -9.96 15.78
N LYS A 88 -12.47 -10.08 14.45
CA LYS A 88 -11.29 -10.31 13.59
C LYS A 88 -10.78 -9.03 12.95
N ASP A 89 -11.58 -7.96 13.00
CA ASP A 89 -11.22 -6.66 12.47
C ASP A 89 -10.14 -6.03 13.38
N GLU A 90 -9.00 -5.71 12.79
CA GLU A 90 -7.89 -5.09 13.51
C GLU A 90 -8.23 -3.61 13.73
N THR A 91 -8.40 -3.20 14.98
CA THR A 91 -8.66 -1.78 15.30
C THR A 91 -7.36 -1.02 15.36
N PHE A 92 -7.20 -0.02 14.49
CA PHE A 92 -6.06 0.88 14.53
C PHE A 92 -6.36 2.11 15.40
N VAL A 93 -5.44 2.47 16.30
CA VAL A 93 -5.51 3.68 17.13
C VAL A 93 -4.29 4.53 16.82
N TYR A 94 -4.52 5.77 16.41
CA TYR A 94 -3.47 6.71 16.04
C TYR A 94 -3.48 7.91 16.99
N VAL A 95 -2.30 8.41 17.34
CA VAL A 95 -2.11 9.66 18.10
C VAL A 95 -1.58 10.70 17.11
N GLU A 96 -2.32 11.79 16.94
CA GLU A 96 -1.98 12.88 16.04
C GLU A 96 -1.02 13.88 16.75
N GLU A 97 0.14 14.15 16.14
CA GLU A 97 1.07 15.19 16.57
C GLU A 97 1.47 16.01 15.33
N ARG A 98 1.60 17.33 15.45
CA ARG A 98 1.99 18.22 14.33
C ARG A 98 3.39 17.90 13.74
N SER A 99 4.18 17.07 14.43
CA SER A 99 5.44 16.45 13.96
C SER A 99 5.21 15.33 12.91
N ILE A 100 3.96 14.92 12.67
CA ILE A 100 3.55 13.82 11.77
C ILE A 100 3.38 14.27 10.31
N ASP A 101 3.17 15.57 10.03
CA ASP A 101 2.97 16.05 8.66
C ASP A 101 4.11 15.63 7.72
N ALA A 102 5.29 15.51 8.27
CA ALA A 102 6.47 15.08 7.54
C ALA A 102 6.54 13.59 7.20
N PHE A 103 5.72 12.75 7.84
CA PHE A 103 5.54 11.35 7.47
C PHE A 103 4.39 11.14 6.49
N ASN A 104 3.63 12.18 6.15
CA ASN A 104 2.48 12.06 5.25
C ASN A 104 2.88 11.41 3.92
N ILE A 105 3.98 11.85 3.30
CA ILE A 105 4.46 11.27 2.04
C ILE A 105 4.87 9.80 2.17
N VAL A 106 5.47 9.41 3.31
CA VAL A 106 5.86 8.01 3.55
C VAL A 106 4.61 7.15 3.75
N ASN A 107 3.64 7.65 4.52
CA ASN A 107 2.38 6.96 4.80
C ASN A 107 1.49 6.84 3.56
N GLU A 108 1.46 7.87 2.70
CA GLU A 108 0.78 7.85 1.41
C GLU A 108 1.38 6.77 0.49
N ILE A 109 2.71 6.72 0.38
CA ILE A 109 3.40 5.69 -0.41
C ILE A 109 3.07 4.28 0.11
N LEU A 110 3.16 4.06 1.42
CA LEU A 110 2.89 2.76 2.03
C LEU A 110 1.43 2.34 1.89
N CYS A 111 0.50 3.28 2.07
CA CYS A 111 -0.93 3.06 1.83
C CYS A 111 -1.20 2.70 0.36
N ALA A 112 -0.65 3.45 -0.58
CA ALA A 112 -0.84 3.20 -2.01
C ALA A 112 -0.29 1.82 -2.41
N LEU A 113 0.87 1.43 -1.89
CA LEU A 113 1.40 0.08 -2.08
C LEU A 113 0.49 -1.00 -1.50
N ALA A 114 -0.07 -0.81 -0.31
CA ALA A 114 -1.00 -1.76 0.29
C ALA A 114 -2.25 -1.97 -0.57
N GLN A 115 -2.78 -0.89 -1.16
CA GLN A 115 -3.90 -0.94 -2.08
C GLN A 115 -3.59 -1.72 -3.37
N THR A 116 -2.32 -1.84 -3.78
CA THR A 116 -1.95 -2.67 -4.95
C THR A 116 -2.20 -4.17 -4.72
N LYS A 117 -2.33 -4.63 -3.47
CA LYS A 117 -2.46 -6.06 -3.12
C LYS A 117 -1.33 -6.92 -3.71
N TYR A 118 -0.12 -6.38 -3.72
CA TYR A 118 1.07 -7.05 -4.27
C TYR A 118 1.39 -8.39 -3.60
N ASP A 119 0.94 -8.58 -2.37
CA ASP A 119 1.04 -9.81 -1.59
C ASP A 119 0.08 -10.90 -2.10
N GLU A 120 -1.18 -10.55 -2.37
CA GLU A 120 -2.18 -11.48 -2.92
C GLU A 120 -1.93 -11.78 -4.41
N MET A 121 -1.26 -10.86 -5.10
CA MET A 121 -0.90 -10.96 -6.51
C MET A 121 0.51 -11.51 -6.75
N LEU A 122 1.13 -12.08 -5.72
CA LEU A 122 2.45 -12.69 -5.80
C LEU A 122 2.49 -13.78 -6.90
N ASN A 123 3.45 -13.65 -7.81
CA ASN A 123 3.71 -14.59 -8.91
C ASN A 123 2.51 -14.79 -9.87
N LYS A 124 1.51 -13.90 -9.87
CA LYS A 124 0.35 -13.94 -10.79
C LYS A 124 0.57 -13.19 -12.11
N GLY A 125 1.78 -12.67 -12.33
CA GLY A 125 2.12 -11.87 -13.50
C GLY A 125 1.82 -10.39 -13.31
N THR A 126 1.80 -9.65 -14.41
CA THR A 126 1.52 -8.21 -14.40
C THR A 126 0.02 -7.94 -14.38
N TYR A 127 -0.42 -7.01 -13.54
CA TYR A 127 -1.82 -6.64 -13.36
C TYR A 127 -1.98 -5.13 -13.26
N LYS A 128 -3.23 -4.66 -13.35
CA LYS A 128 -3.60 -3.27 -13.08
C LYS A 128 -4.21 -3.18 -11.69
N ALA A 129 -3.71 -2.26 -10.89
CA ALA A 129 -4.28 -1.90 -9.59
C ALA A 129 -4.96 -0.54 -9.71
N GLN A 130 -6.10 -0.40 -9.03
CA GLN A 130 -6.81 0.86 -8.90
C GLN A 130 -6.58 1.36 -7.47
N ILE A 131 -5.93 2.50 -7.34
CA ILE A 131 -5.50 3.07 -6.07
C ILE A 131 -6.37 4.30 -5.79
N ASP A 132 -7.04 4.32 -4.65
CA ASP A 132 -7.75 5.50 -4.17
C ASP A 132 -6.77 6.38 -3.39
N ILE A 133 -6.26 7.42 -4.05
CA ILE A 133 -5.28 8.36 -3.47
C ILE A 133 -5.92 9.17 -2.35
N ASN A 134 -7.22 9.50 -2.47
CA ASN A 134 -7.93 10.20 -1.40
C ASN A 134 -7.99 9.36 -0.13
N GLN A 135 -8.12 8.03 -0.21
CA GLN A 135 -8.03 7.17 0.98
C GLN A 135 -6.63 7.14 1.61
N CYS A 136 -5.58 7.42 0.84
CA CYS A 136 -4.22 7.51 1.35
C CYS A 136 -3.84 8.89 1.85
N SER A 137 -4.54 9.95 1.43
CA SER A 137 -4.30 11.31 1.89
C SER A 137 -4.69 11.47 3.36
N THR A 138 -3.84 12.14 4.12
CA THR A 138 -4.04 12.42 5.54
C THR A 138 -5.11 13.48 5.82
N ASN A 139 -5.66 14.15 4.79
CA ASN A 139 -6.71 15.16 4.92
C ASN A 139 -8.06 14.61 5.41
N ASN A 140 -8.24 13.28 5.50
CA ASN A 140 -9.46 12.67 6.01
C ASN A 140 -9.49 12.53 7.54
N ASP A 141 -8.36 12.75 8.22
CA ASP A 141 -8.25 12.59 9.67
C ASP A 141 -8.41 13.92 10.44
N ASP A 142 -8.63 15.03 9.71
CA ASP A 142 -8.64 16.38 10.25
C ASP A 142 -10.01 16.76 10.86
N VAL A 143 -10.28 16.27 12.07
CA VAL A 143 -11.49 16.62 12.85
C VAL A 143 -11.54 18.12 13.18
N SER A 144 -10.41 18.83 13.06
CA SER A 144 -10.32 20.28 13.29
C SER A 144 -11.00 21.12 12.20
N ASN A 145 -11.21 20.56 11.01
CA ASN A 145 -11.92 21.19 9.89
C ASN A 145 -13.43 20.88 9.85
N ALA A 146 -13.95 20.11 10.81
CA ALA A 146 -15.39 19.86 10.96
C ALA A 146 -16.18 21.09 11.45
N GLY A 147 -15.50 22.18 11.86
CA GLY A 147 -16.11 23.35 12.51
C GLY A 147 -15.94 24.70 11.80
N GLN A 148 -15.27 24.77 10.64
CA GLN A 148 -15.09 26.01 9.88
C GLN A 148 -15.51 25.80 8.41
N GLN A 149 -16.79 25.48 8.23
CA GLN A 149 -17.52 25.96 7.07
C GLN A 149 -17.49 27.50 7.07
N SER A 150 -17.29 28.11 5.89
CA SER A 150 -17.69 29.46 5.42
C SER A 150 -16.48 30.17 4.77
N LEU A 151 -16.35 30.44 3.47
CA LEU A 151 -17.33 30.75 2.42
C LEU A 151 -16.73 30.42 1.02
N ASN A 152 -17.45 29.65 0.21
CA ASN A 152 -17.43 29.68 -1.26
C ASN A 152 -16.20 29.12 -2.02
N GLN A 153 -15.98 27.81 -1.98
CA GLN A 153 -15.92 26.97 -3.19
C GLN A 153 -16.17 25.50 -2.76
N THR A 154 -16.96 24.80 -3.56
CA THR A 154 -17.68 23.56 -3.28
C THR A 154 -16.88 22.30 -3.60
N SER A 155 -16.67 21.44 -2.61
CA SER A 155 -16.96 19.97 -2.60
C SER A 155 -16.20 19.32 -1.44
N GLY A 156 -16.92 18.65 -0.54
CA GLY A 156 -16.31 17.88 0.55
C GLY A 156 -15.53 16.68 0.02
N SER A 157 -14.27 16.56 0.41
CA SER A 157 -13.28 15.58 -0.04
C SER A 157 -13.54 14.16 0.50
N THR A 158 -14.68 13.57 0.14
CA THR A 158 -15.00 12.13 0.35
C THR A 158 -15.21 11.38 -0.98
N MET A 159 -14.97 12.05 -2.10
CA MET A 159 -15.06 11.44 -3.43
C MET A 159 -13.77 10.66 -3.70
N PRO A 160 -13.84 9.36 -4.06
CA PRO A 160 -12.65 8.61 -4.46
C PRO A 160 -11.89 9.30 -5.59
N ASP A 161 -10.56 9.35 -5.48
CA ASP A 161 -9.70 9.78 -6.58
C ASP A 161 -8.80 8.61 -6.97
N TYR A 162 -9.00 8.12 -8.19
CA TYR A 162 -8.47 6.82 -8.60
C TYR A 162 -7.32 6.96 -9.58
N GLU A 163 -6.17 6.43 -9.17
CA GLU A 163 -5.03 6.21 -10.05
C GLU A 163 -4.92 4.76 -10.49
N MET A 164 -4.52 4.56 -11.75
CA MET A 164 -4.33 3.23 -12.32
C MET A 164 -2.85 2.91 -12.42
N TRP A 165 -2.40 1.93 -11.62
CA TRP A 165 -1.02 1.51 -11.59
C TRP A 165 -0.87 0.17 -12.30
N ILE A 166 0.19 -0.01 -13.09
CA ILE A 166 0.59 -1.34 -13.58
C ILE A 166 1.57 -1.91 -12.57
N VAL A 167 1.33 -3.13 -12.08
CA VAL A 167 2.12 -3.73 -10.99
C VAL A 167 2.50 -5.16 -11.33
N ASN A 168 3.69 -5.58 -10.90
CA ASN A 168 4.16 -6.96 -10.95
C ASN A 168 4.82 -7.30 -9.62
N SER A 169 4.35 -8.38 -8.97
CA SER A 169 4.99 -8.91 -7.76
C SER A 169 5.53 -10.30 -8.01
N SER A 170 6.80 -10.52 -7.69
CA SER A 170 7.48 -11.79 -7.91
C SER A 170 8.38 -12.17 -6.75
N ARG A 171 8.46 -13.47 -6.47
CA ARG A 171 9.33 -14.04 -5.44
C ARG A 171 9.74 -15.44 -5.87
N ALA A 172 11.05 -15.69 -5.93
CA ALA A 172 11.59 -16.95 -6.45
C ALA A 172 11.30 -18.12 -5.51
N ASP A 173 11.52 -17.94 -4.21
CA ASP A 173 11.28 -18.93 -3.16
C ASP A 173 11.13 -18.26 -1.79
N ASN A 174 10.90 -19.06 -0.74
CA ASN A 174 10.69 -18.58 0.62
C ASN A 174 11.95 -17.99 1.32
N ASN A 175 13.13 -18.09 0.71
CA ASN A 175 14.38 -17.52 1.20
C ASN A 175 14.83 -16.31 0.37
N SER A 176 14.23 -16.10 -0.80
CA SER A 176 14.53 -15.00 -1.70
C SER A 176 13.74 -13.74 -1.33
N PRO A 177 14.29 -12.54 -1.62
CA PRO A 177 13.53 -11.30 -1.53
C PRO A 177 12.31 -11.30 -2.46
N GLN A 178 11.22 -10.66 -2.03
CA GLN A 178 10.09 -10.36 -2.90
C GLN A 178 10.33 -9.04 -3.63
N ILE A 179 10.13 -9.03 -4.95
CA ILE A 179 10.32 -7.86 -5.81
C ILE A 179 8.96 -7.38 -6.29
N VAL A 180 8.62 -6.14 -5.98
CA VAL A 180 7.45 -5.44 -6.51
C VAL A 180 7.93 -4.36 -7.46
N LYS A 181 7.38 -4.35 -8.68
CA LYS A 181 7.61 -3.29 -9.67
C LYS A 181 6.28 -2.64 -9.97
N ALA A 182 6.25 -1.31 -9.99
CA ALA A 182 5.08 -0.55 -10.42
C ALA A 182 5.46 0.50 -11.47
N TRP A 183 4.53 0.75 -12.39
CA TRP A 183 4.59 1.80 -13.38
C TRP A 183 3.35 2.66 -13.20
N ILE A 184 3.56 3.95 -12.91
CA ILE A 184 2.52 4.92 -12.61
C ILE A 184 2.60 5.97 -13.72
N HIS A 185 1.44 6.28 -14.30
CA HIS A 185 1.31 7.34 -15.28
C HIS A 185 0.57 8.50 -14.63
N GLU A 186 1.18 9.68 -14.68
CA GLU A 186 0.56 10.91 -14.23
C GLU A 186 0.45 11.86 -15.41
N GLU A 187 -0.76 12.35 -15.63
CA GLU A 187 -1.03 13.38 -16.63
C GLU A 187 -0.36 14.70 -16.21
N SER A 188 -0.19 15.62 -17.16
CA SER A 188 0.32 16.95 -16.84
C SER A 188 -0.69 17.69 -15.96
N ASP A 189 -0.21 18.27 -14.85
CA ASP A 189 -1.01 19.09 -13.95
C ASP A 189 -0.31 20.43 -13.68
N GLY A 190 -0.99 21.53 -14.03
CA GLY A 190 -0.48 22.89 -13.86
C GLY A 190 0.90 23.09 -14.51
N ALA A 191 1.92 23.28 -13.68
CA ALA A 191 3.31 23.48 -14.11
C ALA A 191 4.10 22.16 -14.23
N GLU A 192 3.54 21.04 -13.76
CA GLU A 192 4.19 19.74 -13.82
C GLU A 192 3.97 19.07 -15.20
N PRO A 193 5.04 18.56 -15.83
CA PRO A 193 4.91 17.82 -17.08
C PRO A 193 4.28 16.44 -16.83
N GLU A 194 3.64 15.92 -17.86
CA GLU A 194 3.22 14.50 -17.94
C GLU A 194 4.44 13.59 -17.68
N LYS A 195 4.25 12.55 -16.86
CA LYS A 195 5.37 11.73 -16.38
C LYS A 195 5.02 10.26 -16.17
N MET A 196 6.06 9.43 -16.28
CA MET A 196 6.01 8.02 -15.92
C MET A 196 6.94 7.75 -14.74
N ILE A 197 6.37 7.25 -13.65
CA ILE A 197 7.11 6.89 -12.44
C ILE A 197 7.34 5.39 -12.44
N PHE A 198 8.61 5.00 -12.29
CA PHE A 198 9.05 3.62 -12.16
C PHE A 198 9.40 3.36 -10.70
N VAL A 199 8.69 2.42 -10.09
CA VAL A 199 8.91 2.00 -8.71
C VAL A 199 9.45 0.58 -8.68
N LYS A 200 10.48 0.35 -7.86
CA LYS A 200 11.00 -0.98 -7.54
C LYS A 200 11.16 -1.11 -6.02
N MET A 201 10.32 -1.93 -5.41
CA MET A 201 10.43 -2.33 -4.02
C MET A 201 11.04 -3.74 -3.91
N THR A 202 12.03 -3.87 -3.04
CA THR A 202 12.66 -5.15 -2.66
C THR A 202 12.37 -5.38 -1.19
N ILE A 203 11.64 -6.45 -0.87
CA ILE A 203 11.28 -6.83 0.51
C ILE A 203 12.11 -8.05 0.88
N THR A 204 12.94 -7.92 1.91
CA THR A 204 13.78 -9.02 2.42
C THR A 204 13.17 -9.70 3.64
N GLU A 205 12.37 -8.97 4.41
CA GLU A 205 11.68 -9.48 5.59
C GLU A 205 10.30 -8.81 5.68
N GLY A 206 9.24 -9.60 5.89
CA GLY A 206 7.91 -9.05 6.11
C GLY A 206 7.71 -8.55 7.54
N VAL A 207 6.56 -7.94 7.79
CA VAL A 207 6.13 -7.53 9.13
C VAL A 207 6.11 -8.72 10.08
N SER A 208 6.64 -8.52 11.28
CA SER A 208 6.60 -9.48 12.39
C SER A 208 6.63 -8.75 13.74
N ALA A 209 6.42 -9.48 14.84
CA ALA A 209 6.48 -8.90 16.19
C ALA A 209 7.82 -8.23 16.53
N THR A 210 8.92 -8.65 15.89
CA THR A 210 10.25 -8.07 16.07
C THR A 210 10.64 -7.08 14.97
N ASN A 211 9.77 -6.89 13.98
CA ASN A 211 9.99 -6.04 12.82
C ASN A 211 8.64 -5.47 12.34
N PRO A 212 8.11 -4.44 13.02
CA PRO A 212 6.77 -3.94 12.76
C PRO A 212 6.60 -3.34 11.36
N TYR A 213 7.68 -2.94 10.69
CA TYR A 213 7.63 -2.33 9.35
C TYR A 213 7.97 -3.28 8.20
N GLY A 214 8.61 -4.41 8.48
CA GLY A 214 9.33 -5.18 7.47
C GLY A 214 10.66 -4.52 7.09
N ILE A 215 11.57 -5.30 6.50
CA ILE A 215 12.82 -4.80 5.92
C ILE A 215 12.67 -4.73 4.42
N PHE A 216 12.76 -3.51 3.89
CA PHE A 216 12.56 -3.27 2.47
C PHE A 216 13.36 -2.06 1.96
N THR A 217 13.53 -2.01 0.65
CA THR A 217 14.03 -0.82 -0.06
C THR A 217 13.17 -0.60 -1.29
N LEU A 218 12.46 0.52 -1.30
CA LEU A 218 11.71 1.03 -2.43
C LEU A 218 12.54 2.13 -3.10
N ASN A 219 12.84 1.96 -4.38
CA ASN A 219 13.48 2.99 -5.20
C ASN A 219 12.48 3.45 -6.23
N PHE A 220 12.47 4.74 -6.52
CA PHE A 220 11.59 5.30 -7.53
C PHE A 220 12.31 6.37 -8.35
N LYS A 221 11.86 6.53 -9.59
CA LYS A 221 12.29 7.60 -10.49
C LYS A 221 11.20 7.96 -11.47
N ALA A 222 11.12 9.23 -11.81
CA ALA A 222 10.18 9.77 -12.78
C ALA A 222 10.92 10.30 -14.01
N HIS A 223 10.35 9.99 -15.16
CA HIS A 223 10.81 10.45 -16.46
C HIS A 223 9.65 11.20 -17.14
N PRO A 224 9.91 12.31 -17.87
CA PRO A 224 8.85 13.00 -18.57
C PRO A 224 8.32 12.16 -19.73
N VAL A 225 7.06 12.36 -20.07
CA VAL A 225 6.46 11.84 -21.29
C VAL A 225 6.45 12.95 -22.32
N VAL A 226 7.12 12.73 -23.44
CA VAL A 226 7.22 13.70 -24.54
C VAL A 226 6.67 13.04 -25.79
N ASN A 227 5.64 13.63 -26.38
CA ASN A 227 4.93 13.09 -27.55
C ASN A 227 4.43 11.64 -27.35
N GLY A 228 3.99 11.29 -26.14
CA GLY A 228 3.47 9.96 -25.81
C GLY A 228 4.54 8.89 -25.57
N GLU A 229 5.83 9.25 -25.58
CA GLU A 229 6.93 8.35 -25.24
C GLU A 229 7.66 8.80 -23.98
N VAL A 230 8.11 7.84 -23.18
CA VAL A 230 8.87 8.11 -21.95
C VAL A 230 10.30 8.48 -22.31
N ASP A 231 10.70 9.72 -22.02
CA ASP A 231 12.09 10.14 -22.17
C ASP A 231 12.93 9.66 -21.00
N THR A 232 13.52 8.47 -21.15
CA THR A 232 14.41 7.90 -20.13
C THR A 232 15.76 8.60 -19.99
N SER A 233 16.09 9.57 -20.86
CA SER A 233 17.33 10.34 -20.79
C SER A 233 17.26 11.51 -19.80
N THR A 234 16.04 11.97 -19.48
CA THR A 234 15.77 13.06 -18.54
C THR A 234 15.14 12.50 -17.27
N GLU A 235 15.69 12.82 -16.10
CA GLU A 235 15.10 12.47 -14.80
C GLU A 235 14.41 13.71 -14.23
N LEU A 236 13.09 13.64 -13.96
CA LEU A 236 12.37 14.70 -13.25
C LEU A 236 12.68 14.63 -11.76
N PHE A 237 12.54 13.43 -11.19
CA PHE A 237 12.88 13.18 -9.80
C PHE A 237 13.23 11.73 -9.55
N LYS A 238 13.88 11.48 -8.42
CA LYS A 238 14.17 10.16 -7.92
C LYS A 238 14.24 10.15 -6.41
N GLY A 239 14.15 8.96 -5.87
CA GLY A 239 14.24 8.79 -4.44
C GLY A 239 14.25 7.35 -4.01
N TYR A 240 14.31 7.18 -2.70
CA TYR A 240 14.14 5.88 -2.09
C TYR A 240 13.47 6.00 -0.72
N LEU A 241 12.76 4.94 -0.35
CA LEU A 241 12.26 4.67 0.99
C LEU A 241 12.88 3.34 1.45
N LYS A 242 13.55 3.35 2.60
CA LYS A 242 14.24 2.18 3.14
C LYS A 242 13.84 1.97 4.59
N SER A 243 13.52 0.72 4.94
CA SER A 243 13.40 0.24 6.30
C SER A 243 14.49 -0.79 6.56
N GLU A 244 15.32 -0.59 7.58
CA GLU A 244 16.42 -1.49 7.97
C GLU A 244 16.55 -1.62 9.48
N LYS A 245 17.13 -2.73 9.95
CA LYS A 245 17.53 -2.89 11.35
C LYS A 245 18.86 -2.18 11.57
N ASP A 246 18.95 -1.39 12.62
CA ASP A 246 20.22 -0.91 13.13
C ASP A 246 20.82 -1.98 14.05
N GLU A 247 21.90 -2.60 13.58
CA GLU A 247 22.59 -3.68 14.28
C GLU A 247 23.22 -3.24 15.62
N SER A 248 23.38 -1.93 15.83
CA SER A 248 24.08 -1.39 17.02
C SER A 248 23.15 -1.21 18.22
N ASN A 249 21.88 -0.89 17.99
CA ASN A 249 20.90 -0.56 19.03
C ASN A 249 19.61 -1.38 18.92
N GLY A 250 19.48 -2.24 17.91
CA GLY A 250 18.30 -3.06 17.66
C GLY A 250 17.08 -2.26 17.24
N LYS A 251 17.23 -0.97 16.89
CA LYS A 251 16.13 -0.13 16.40
C LYS A 251 15.82 -0.41 14.94
N ILE A 252 14.62 -0.04 14.50
CA ILE A 252 14.27 0.04 13.10
C ILE A 252 14.53 1.45 12.61
N LEU A 253 15.31 1.58 11.53
CA LEU A 253 15.59 2.82 10.84
C LEU A 253 14.74 2.91 9.59
N LEU A 254 13.99 4.00 9.46
CA LEU A 254 13.33 4.38 8.23
C LEU A 254 14.03 5.61 7.63
N LYS A 255 14.34 5.53 6.34
CA LYS A 255 15.02 6.58 5.58
C LYS A 255 14.26 6.84 4.30
N PHE A 256 13.89 8.08 4.08
CA PHE A 256 13.27 8.55 2.85
C PHE A 256 14.08 9.68 2.26
N ILE A 257 14.31 9.65 0.96
CA ILE A 257 14.84 10.77 0.19
C ILE A 257 14.04 10.87 -1.10
N CYS A 258 13.64 12.08 -1.47
CA CYS A 258 13.07 12.41 -2.77
C CYS A 258 13.65 13.74 -3.23
N ASN A 259 14.30 13.76 -4.39
CA ASN A 259 14.84 14.98 -4.93
C ASN A 259 14.61 15.04 -6.44
N GLY A 260 14.40 16.24 -6.95
CA GLY A 260 14.05 16.45 -8.33
C GLY A 260 14.11 17.91 -8.73
N ASN A 261 14.04 18.12 -10.04
CA ASN A 261 13.85 19.43 -10.63
C ASN A 261 13.18 19.28 -11.99
N PHE A 262 12.47 20.32 -12.39
CA PHE A 262 11.91 20.41 -13.74
C PHE A 262 11.75 21.88 -14.14
N ASP A 263 11.84 22.12 -15.44
CA ASP A 263 11.76 23.45 -16.01
C ASP A 263 10.30 23.83 -16.28
N THR A 264 9.95 25.07 -15.92
CA THR A 264 8.69 25.71 -16.27
C THR A 264 8.98 26.96 -17.11
N PRO A 265 7.98 27.55 -17.78
CA PRO A 265 8.17 28.82 -18.49
C PRO A 265 8.67 29.98 -17.60
N GLU A 266 8.47 29.91 -16.29
CA GLU A 266 8.87 30.94 -15.32
C GLU A 266 10.27 30.68 -14.72
N GLY A 267 10.81 29.48 -14.93
CA GLY A 267 12.11 29.02 -14.42
C GLY A 267 12.04 27.60 -13.85
N THR A 268 13.13 27.15 -13.26
CA THR A 268 13.25 25.79 -12.71
C THR A 268 12.62 25.69 -11.33
N ILE A 269 11.80 24.66 -11.13
CA ILE A 269 11.35 24.22 -9.81
C ILE A 269 12.30 23.13 -9.32
N GLU A 270 12.76 23.22 -8.09
CA GLU A 270 13.61 22.19 -7.45
C GLU A 270 13.01 21.77 -6.12
N PHE A 271 13.15 20.50 -5.76
CA PHE A 271 12.75 19.99 -4.45
C PHE A 271 13.74 18.96 -3.91
N ASP A 272 13.94 18.96 -2.60
CA ASP A 272 14.76 18.02 -1.85
C ASP A 272 14.09 17.73 -0.51
N LYS A 273 13.54 16.51 -0.38
CA LYS A 273 12.85 16.02 0.80
C LYS A 273 13.62 14.85 1.38
N ARG A 274 13.87 14.87 2.68
CA ARG A 274 14.57 13.82 3.41
C ARG A 274 13.91 13.59 4.74
N VAL A 275 13.69 12.33 5.09
CA VAL A 275 13.14 11.93 6.38
C VAL A 275 14.00 10.81 6.94
N THR A 276 14.33 10.90 8.22
CA THR A 276 14.89 9.79 8.98
C THR A 276 14.07 9.57 10.24
N LEU A 277 13.90 8.30 10.59
CA LEU A 277 13.24 7.87 11.82
C LEU A 277 14.05 6.70 12.38
N ASP A 278 14.41 6.77 13.65
CA ASP A 278 14.88 5.63 14.42
C ASP A 278 13.84 5.28 15.48
N ARG A 279 13.37 4.03 15.49
CA ARG A 279 12.33 3.59 16.43
C ARG A 279 12.72 2.31 17.15
N ALA A 280 12.49 2.25 18.45
CA ALA A 280 12.62 1.00 19.20
C ALA A 280 11.57 -0.03 18.71
N ILE A 281 11.95 -1.32 18.68
CA ILE A 281 11.05 -2.40 18.22
C ILE A 281 9.74 -2.46 19.03
N ASP A 282 9.83 -2.14 20.33
CA ASP A 282 8.69 -2.11 21.26
C ASP A 282 7.89 -0.80 21.21
N GLY A 283 8.24 0.11 20.28
CA GLY A 283 7.60 1.41 20.11
C GLY A 283 7.77 2.37 21.30
N SER A 284 8.62 2.02 22.28
CA SER A 284 8.80 2.80 23.51
C SER A 284 9.53 4.12 23.31
N SER A 285 10.25 4.27 22.20
CA SER A 285 10.97 5.48 21.83
C SER A 285 11.11 5.58 20.32
N GLY A 286 11.16 6.80 19.81
CA GLY A 286 11.56 7.05 18.45
C GLY A 286 11.96 8.50 18.23
N ALA A 287 13.04 8.72 17.51
CA ALA A 287 13.48 10.06 17.13
C ALA A 287 13.62 10.14 15.62
N GLY A 288 13.74 11.35 15.10
CA GLY A 288 13.89 11.53 13.67
C GLY A 288 14.13 12.94 13.26
N THR A 289 14.45 13.08 11.98
CA THR A 289 14.71 14.36 11.34
C THR A 289 13.99 14.43 10.02
N ILE A 290 13.55 15.63 9.69
CA ILE A 290 12.87 15.96 8.46
C ILE A 290 13.56 17.17 7.88
N TYR A 291 13.80 17.12 6.59
CA TYR A 291 14.30 18.22 5.81
C TYR A 291 13.47 18.33 4.55
N SER A 292 12.91 19.51 4.30
CA SER A 292 12.28 19.84 3.02
C SER A 292 12.88 21.14 2.51
N LYS A 293 13.25 21.16 1.24
CA LYS A 293 13.63 22.37 0.54
C LYS A 293 12.94 22.38 -0.80
N ASP A 294 12.12 23.40 -1.02
CA ASP A 294 11.47 23.66 -2.30
C ASP A 294 11.96 25.00 -2.84
N THR A 295 12.29 25.06 -4.12
CA THR A 295 12.72 26.28 -4.81
C THR A 295 11.76 26.53 -5.95
N PHE A 296 11.11 27.69 -5.94
CA PHE A 296 10.17 28.10 -6.98
C PHE A 296 10.72 29.31 -7.76
N PRO A 297 10.44 29.41 -9.06
CA PRO A 297 10.71 30.63 -9.81
C PRO A 297 9.85 31.80 -9.29
N GLY A 298 10.37 33.02 -9.41
CA GLY A 298 9.64 34.24 -9.04
C GLY A 298 9.73 34.63 -7.55
N PRO A 299 8.77 35.43 -7.04
CA PRO A 299 8.87 36.08 -5.72
C PRO A 299 8.75 35.11 -4.54
N ASN A 300 8.29 33.88 -4.77
CA ASN A 300 8.14 32.85 -3.74
C ASN A 300 9.49 32.30 -3.26
N GLY A 301 10.54 32.37 -4.10
CA GLY A 301 11.91 32.01 -3.73
C GLY A 301 12.08 30.56 -3.25
N SER A 302 13.04 30.35 -2.34
CA SER A 302 13.29 29.04 -1.73
C SER A 302 12.71 28.97 -0.33
N GLN A 303 11.96 27.90 -0.06
CA GLN A 303 11.41 27.56 1.24
C GLN A 303 12.20 26.38 1.79
N THR A 304 12.64 26.46 3.05
CA THR A 304 13.37 25.38 3.72
C THR A 304 12.74 25.15 5.09
N GLU A 305 12.49 23.89 5.39
CA GLU A 305 11.95 23.42 6.65
C GLU A 305 12.83 22.30 7.19
N GLU A 306 13.17 22.38 8.47
CA GLU A 306 13.92 21.36 9.19
C GLU A 306 13.26 21.12 10.55
N ILE A 307 12.85 19.88 10.79
CA ILE A 307 12.18 19.46 12.03
C ILE A 307 12.97 18.30 12.64
N GLN A 308 13.14 18.34 13.95
CA GLN A 308 13.68 17.24 14.74
C GLN A 308 12.72 16.91 15.88
N PHE A 309 12.48 15.63 16.12
CA PHE A 309 11.60 15.12 17.18
C PHE A 309 12.23 13.88 17.85
N ASN A 310 11.81 13.62 19.10
CA ASN A 310 12.34 12.57 19.97
C ASN A 310 11.23 11.92 20.81
#